data_AF-A0A820Q839-F1
#
_entry.id   AF-A0A820Q839-F1
#
_cell.length_a   1.000
_cell.length_b   1.000
_cell.length_c   1.000
_cell.angle_alpha   90.00
_cell.angle_beta   90.00
_cell.angle_gamma   90.00
#
_symmetry.space_group_name_H-M   'P 1'
#
loop_
_entity.id
_entity.type
_entity.pdbx_description
1 polymer ?
#
loop_
_entity_poly.entity_id
_entity_poly.type
_entity_poly.pdbx_seq_one_letter_code
_entity_poly.pdbx_strand_id
1 'polypeptide(L)'
;MSYFIKFISNLINHIGDLTHNRHPEYVSRQFEQEWIIYQRILNRTNVTQYTAWLDMRGNHDVYMDPDSQSSKSLYRIYSHQGISHKASYQYTLTTNDNDTYSFVSIDMCQRPGVGAPLNFLGYISKEELKNIKKLSEQTRNSNTTIFFGHYPLSFTYSKGVNELMRHGIVYLNGHLHSSVKNLYARHSDGLLELELEDWKRNRR
;
A
#
# COMPACT_ATOMS: atom_id res chain seq x y z
N MET A 1 -0.64 14.28 -22.11
CA MET A 1 -1.66 13.61 -21.26
C MET A 1 -2.16 12.28 -21.85
N SER A 2 -2.34 12.16 -23.17
CA SER A 2 -2.74 10.90 -23.84
C SER A 2 -1.74 9.73 -23.75
N TYR A 3 -0.44 9.97 -23.56
CA TYR A 3 0.58 8.91 -23.53
C TYR A 3 0.73 8.25 -22.16
N PHE A 4 0.39 8.95 -21.08
CA PHE A 4 0.51 8.44 -19.70
C PHE A 4 -0.52 7.33 -19.42
N ILE A 5 -1.69 7.41 -20.04
CA ILE A 5 -2.81 6.46 -19.82
C ILE A 5 -2.57 5.14 -20.56
N LYS A 6 -1.83 5.14 -21.68
CA LYS A 6 -1.59 3.92 -22.48
C LYS A 6 -0.50 3.01 -21.88
N PHE A 7 0.37 3.55 -21.02
CA PHE A 7 1.50 2.84 -20.42
C PHE A 7 1.13 1.99 -19.19
N ILE A 8 0.01 2.27 -18.52
CA ILE A 8 -0.41 1.60 -17.27
C ILE A 8 -1.55 0.60 -17.54
N SER A 9 -1.45 -0.19 -18.60
CA SER A 9 -2.41 -1.29 -18.81
C SER A 9 -2.10 -2.54 -17.98
N ASN A 10 -0.85 -2.66 -17.49
CA ASN A 10 -0.33 -3.89 -16.86
C ASN A 10 0.31 -3.62 -15.48
N LEU A 11 -0.18 -2.66 -14.70
CA LEU A 11 0.26 -2.43 -13.32
C LEU A 11 -0.93 -2.04 -12.44
N ILE A 12 -1.01 -2.64 -11.25
CA ILE A 12 -2.05 -2.38 -10.25
C ILE A 12 -1.38 -2.15 -8.89
N ASN A 13 -1.69 -1.02 -8.26
CA ASN A 13 -1.38 -0.76 -6.86
C ASN A 13 -2.58 -1.19 -6.02
N HIS A 14 -2.45 -2.27 -5.23
CA HIS A 14 -3.50 -2.71 -4.31
C HIS A 14 -3.16 -2.25 -2.88
N ILE A 15 -3.79 -1.17 -2.46
CA ILE A 15 -3.37 -0.36 -1.31
C ILE A 15 -3.99 -0.84 0.02
N GLY A 16 -3.86 -2.13 0.31
CA GLY A 16 -4.35 -2.70 1.57
C GLY A 16 -5.81 -3.10 1.60
N ASP A 17 -6.23 -3.52 2.79
CA ASP A 17 -7.53 -4.16 3.09
C ASP A 17 -7.87 -5.25 2.08
N LEU A 18 -6.89 -6.13 1.87
CA LEU A 18 -6.98 -7.29 0.98
C LEU A 18 -8.06 -8.26 1.46
N THR A 19 -8.30 -8.27 2.76
CA THR A 19 -9.28 -9.10 3.46
C THR A 19 -10.23 -8.24 4.29
N HIS A 20 -11.49 -8.67 4.43
CA HIS A 20 -12.54 -7.87 5.08
C HIS A 20 -12.37 -7.86 6.60
N ASN A 21 -12.07 -9.03 7.18
CA ASN A 21 -11.74 -9.18 8.60
C ASN A 21 -12.78 -8.60 9.59
N ARG A 22 -14.06 -8.55 9.20
CA ARG A 22 -15.18 -8.19 10.09
C ARG A 22 -16.08 -9.39 10.38
N HIS A 23 -16.19 -9.74 11.66
CA HIS A 23 -17.25 -10.60 12.17
C HIS A 23 -18.48 -9.76 12.59
N PRO A 24 -19.71 -10.30 12.53
CA PRO A 24 -20.90 -9.63 13.07
C PRO A 24 -20.80 -9.22 14.54
N GLU A 25 -19.89 -9.85 15.31
CA GLU A 25 -19.72 -9.64 16.76
C GLU A 25 -18.61 -8.61 17.12
N TYR A 26 -18.21 -7.72 16.20
CA TYR A 26 -17.21 -6.66 16.43
C TYR A 26 -15.79 -7.14 16.81
N VAL A 27 -15.50 -8.44 16.75
CA VAL A 27 -14.15 -8.96 17.00
C VAL A 27 -13.27 -8.70 15.78
N SER A 28 -12.32 -7.79 15.93
CA SER A 28 -11.25 -7.52 14.98
C SER A 28 -10.28 -8.70 14.92
N ARG A 29 -10.43 -9.59 13.94
CA ARG A 29 -9.52 -10.71 13.70
C ARG A 29 -9.37 -10.98 12.22
N GLN A 30 -8.24 -11.59 11.85
CA GLN A 30 -8.06 -12.08 10.50
C GLN A 30 -8.75 -13.43 10.29
N PHE A 31 -9.26 -13.66 9.08
CA PHE A 31 -9.79 -14.95 8.66
C PHE A 31 -8.89 -15.54 7.58
N GLU A 32 -8.16 -16.61 7.91
CA GLU A 32 -7.26 -17.28 6.96
C GLU A 32 -7.98 -17.75 5.68
N GLN A 33 -9.27 -18.09 5.77
CA GLN A 33 -10.06 -18.44 4.58
C GLN A 33 -10.16 -17.29 3.56
N GLU A 34 -10.23 -16.03 4.00
CA GLU A 34 -10.25 -14.87 3.09
C GLU A 34 -8.91 -14.73 2.36
N TRP A 35 -7.80 -14.94 3.07
CA TRP A 35 -6.46 -14.96 2.51
C TRP A 35 -6.24 -16.11 1.51
N ILE A 36 -6.74 -17.31 1.83
CA ILE A 36 -6.73 -18.45 0.91
C ILE A 36 -7.53 -18.12 -0.36
N ILE A 37 -8.69 -17.47 -0.23
CA ILE A 37 -9.49 -17.04 -1.38
C ILE A 37 -8.72 -16.02 -2.22
N TYR A 38 -8.13 -15.00 -1.59
CA TYR A 38 -7.31 -13.99 -2.26
C TYR A 38 -6.19 -14.62 -3.09
N GLN A 39 -5.37 -15.47 -2.47
CA GLN A 39 -4.27 -16.16 -3.15
C GLN A 39 -4.78 -17.07 -4.28
N ARG A 40 -5.88 -17.81 -4.06
CA ARG A 40 -6.49 -18.64 -5.09
C ARG A 40 -6.95 -17.84 -6.30
N ILE A 41 -7.46 -16.62 -6.11
CA ILE A 41 -7.86 -15.74 -7.21
C ILE A 41 -6.62 -15.32 -8.02
N LEU A 42 -5.55 -14.88 -7.36
CA LEU A 42 -4.30 -14.53 -8.04
C LEU A 42 -3.74 -15.71 -8.86
N ASN A 43 -3.71 -16.89 -8.25
CA ASN A 43 -3.19 -18.10 -8.90
C ASN A 43 -4.08 -18.60 -10.04
N ARG A 44 -5.41 -18.61 -9.88
CA ARG A 44 -6.33 -19.10 -10.92
C ARG A 44 -6.41 -18.19 -12.13
N THR A 45 -6.24 -16.88 -11.92
CA THR A 45 -6.28 -15.88 -13.00
C THR A 45 -4.93 -15.71 -13.69
N ASN A 46 -3.84 -16.18 -13.07
CA ASN A 46 -2.47 -15.90 -13.49
C ASN A 46 -2.21 -14.38 -13.68
N VAL A 47 -2.96 -13.51 -12.99
CA VAL A 47 -2.91 -12.06 -13.21
C VAL A 47 -1.50 -11.50 -13.01
N THR A 48 -0.76 -12.06 -12.05
CA THR A 48 0.61 -11.66 -11.73
C THR A 48 1.64 -12.01 -12.81
N GLN A 49 1.29 -12.82 -13.81
CA GLN A 49 2.17 -13.11 -14.95
C GLN A 49 2.12 -12.02 -16.03
N TYR A 50 1.03 -11.24 -16.08
CA TYR A 50 0.80 -10.24 -17.11
C TYR A 50 0.63 -8.83 -16.55
N THR A 51 0.45 -8.70 -15.23
CA THR A 51 0.27 -7.44 -14.51
C THR A 51 1.25 -7.38 -13.33
N ALA A 52 1.99 -6.28 -13.23
CA ALA A 52 2.72 -5.96 -12.02
C ALA A 52 1.72 -5.70 -10.88
N TRP A 53 1.55 -6.69 -10.01
CA TRP A 53 0.59 -6.67 -8.91
C TRP A 53 1.28 -6.18 -7.64
N LEU A 54 1.13 -4.90 -7.33
CA LEU A 54 1.80 -4.24 -6.22
C LEU A 54 0.84 -4.17 -5.02
N ASP A 55 0.60 -5.33 -4.40
CA ASP A 55 -0.20 -5.40 -3.18
C ASP A 55 0.60 -5.00 -1.94
N MET A 56 -0.11 -4.45 -0.97
CA MET A 56 0.39 -4.19 0.36
C MET A 56 -0.71 -4.43 1.37
N ARG A 57 -0.36 -4.47 2.64
CA ARG A 57 -1.31 -4.65 3.74
C ARG A 57 -1.96 -3.33 4.17
N GLY A 58 -3.24 -3.40 4.54
CA GLY A 58 -3.97 -2.36 5.25
C GLY A 58 -4.14 -2.66 6.73
N ASN A 59 -4.88 -1.81 7.42
CA ASN A 59 -5.09 -1.95 8.87
C ASN A 59 -5.87 -3.22 9.22
N HIS A 60 -6.72 -3.72 8.31
CA HIS A 60 -7.46 -4.97 8.50
C HIS A 60 -6.55 -6.19 8.37
N ASP A 61 -5.53 -6.12 7.51
CA ASP A 61 -4.65 -7.24 7.14
C ASP A 61 -3.60 -7.59 8.22
N VAL A 62 -3.59 -6.86 9.33
CA VAL A 62 -2.71 -7.10 10.48
C VAL A 62 -3.47 -7.30 11.79
N TYR A 63 -4.78 -7.48 11.75
CA TYR A 63 -5.58 -7.56 12.97
C TYR A 63 -5.09 -8.63 13.94
N MET A 64 -4.75 -8.19 15.15
CA MET A 64 -4.23 -9.03 16.24
C MET A 64 -3.05 -9.93 15.84
N ASP A 65 -2.28 -9.51 14.83
CA ASP A 65 -1.10 -10.26 14.40
C ASP A 65 0.07 -9.97 15.37
N PRO A 66 0.53 -10.97 16.16
CA PRO A 66 1.57 -10.76 17.16
C PRO A 66 2.91 -10.39 16.53
N ASP A 67 3.15 -10.79 15.27
CA ASP A 67 4.32 -10.40 14.49
C ASP A 67 3.97 -10.42 13.00
N SER A 68 3.43 -9.29 12.55
CA SER A 68 3.02 -9.12 11.16
C SER A 68 4.19 -9.14 10.16
N GLN A 69 5.44 -9.16 10.61
CA GLN A 69 6.61 -9.34 9.75
C GLN A 69 7.13 -10.78 9.73
N SER A 70 6.67 -11.63 10.64
CA SER A 70 7.00 -13.05 10.66
C SER A 70 6.63 -13.72 9.35
N SER A 71 7.41 -14.70 8.92
CA SER A 71 7.01 -15.56 7.78
C SER A 71 5.69 -16.31 8.00
N LYS A 72 5.16 -16.28 9.22
CA LYS A 72 3.87 -16.87 9.61
C LYS A 72 2.68 -15.90 9.51
N SER A 73 2.91 -14.61 9.27
CA SER A 73 1.83 -13.64 9.07
C SER A 73 1.04 -13.99 7.81
N LEU A 74 -0.29 -13.86 7.85
CA LEU A 74 -1.15 -14.23 6.72
C LEU A 74 -0.82 -13.40 5.47
N TYR A 75 -0.52 -12.11 5.62
CA TYR A 75 -0.01 -11.28 4.53
C TYR A 75 1.26 -11.87 3.91
N ARG A 76 2.22 -12.33 4.74
CA ARG A 76 3.49 -12.90 4.28
C ARG A 76 3.34 -14.25 3.57
N ILE A 77 2.28 -15.00 3.89
CA ILE A 77 2.00 -16.32 3.31
C ILE A 77 1.19 -16.20 2.00
N TYR A 78 0.18 -15.32 1.98
CA TYR A 78 -0.87 -15.37 0.97
C TYR A 78 -0.84 -14.22 -0.06
N SER A 79 -0.23 -13.08 0.26
CA SER A 79 -0.14 -11.95 -0.68
C SER A 79 0.99 -12.12 -1.69
N HIS A 80 0.95 -11.36 -2.80
CA HIS A 80 1.97 -11.48 -3.84
C HIS A 80 3.31 -10.86 -3.42
N GLN A 81 3.29 -9.60 -2.98
CA GLN A 81 4.48 -8.87 -2.57
C GLN A 81 4.93 -9.26 -1.17
N GLY A 82 4.00 -9.64 -0.29
CA GLY A 82 4.31 -10.07 1.07
C GLY A 82 5.21 -11.30 1.15
N ILE A 83 5.24 -12.17 0.14
CA ILE A 83 6.17 -13.31 0.12
C ILE A 83 7.62 -12.82 0.22
N SER A 84 7.97 -11.81 -0.58
CA SER A 84 9.32 -11.26 -0.70
C SER A 84 9.57 -10.05 0.22
N HIS A 85 8.52 -9.36 0.65
CA HIS A 85 8.63 -8.08 1.34
C HIS A 85 7.90 -8.09 2.68
N LYS A 86 8.63 -7.83 3.76
CA LYS A 86 8.06 -7.83 5.12
C LYS A 86 7.24 -6.58 5.45
N ALA A 87 7.39 -5.52 4.66
CA ALA A 87 6.93 -4.17 4.92
C ALA A 87 7.00 -3.34 3.62
N SER A 88 7.32 -2.05 3.73
CA SER A 88 7.62 -1.16 2.62
C SER A 88 8.61 -1.78 1.65
N TYR A 89 8.35 -1.63 0.36
CA TYR A 89 9.16 -2.12 -0.74
C TYR A 89 9.13 -1.13 -1.90
N GLN A 90 9.98 -1.35 -2.90
CA GLN A 90 9.97 -0.56 -4.13
C GLN A 90 9.89 -1.49 -5.35
N TYR A 91 9.24 -1.01 -6.40
CA TYR A 91 9.22 -1.61 -7.71
C TYR A 91 9.55 -0.53 -8.74
N THR A 92 10.38 -0.84 -9.73
CA THR A 92 10.71 0.10 -10.81
C THR A 92 10.33 -0.51 -12.16
N LEU A 93 9.49 0.19 -12.89
CA LEU A 93 9.13 -0.09 -14.26
C LEU A 93 10.05 0.70 -15.19
N THR A 94 10.74 0.01 -16.09
CA THR A 94 11.50 0.64 -17.17
C THR A 94 10.72 0.50 -18.48
N THR A 95 10.51 1.60 -19.18
CA THR A 95 9.82 1.63 -20.47
C THR A 95 10.75 1.24 -21.61
N ASN A 96 10.18 0.97 -22.79
CA ASN A 96 10.96 0.72 -24.01
C ASN A 96 11.85 1.91 -24.40
N ASP A 97 11.47 3.13 -24.00
CA ASP A 97 12.22 4.35 -24.23
C ASP A 97 13.27 4.63 -23.13
N ASN A 98 13.50 3.65 -22.24
CA ASN A 98 14.37 3.72 -21.06
C ASN A 98 13.94 4.73 -19.98
N ASP A 99 12.69 5.21 -20.01
CA ASP A 99 12.15 5.96 -18.88
C ASP A 99 11.89 5.03 -17.70
N THR A 100 12.11 5.54 -16.50
CA THR A 100 11.96 4.79 -15.25
C THR A 100 10.88 5.38 -14.35
N TYR A 101 9.94 4.53 -13.96
CA TYR A 101 8.83 4.85 -13.06
C TYR A 101 8.96 3.97 -11.82
N SER A 102 9.32 4.58 -10.69
CA SER A 102 9.43 3.87 -9.42
C SER A 102 8.18 4.02 -8.58
N PHE A 103 7.76 2.92 -7.98
CA PHE A 103 6.63 2.80 -7.08
C PHE A 103 7.16 2.38 -5.72
N VAL A 104 6.87 3.15 -4.68
CA VAL A 104 7.33 2.87 -3.31
C VAL A 104 6.13 2.68 -2.40
N SER A 105 5.98 1.47 -1.89
CA SER A 105 4.98 1.13 -0.89
C SER A 105 5.43 1.63 0.48
N ILE A 106 4.54 2.28 1.23
CA ILE A 106 4.80 2.81 2.57
C ILE A 106 3.90 2.08 3.57
N ASP A 107 4.49 1.12 4.28
CA ASP A 107 3.78 0.34 5.29
C ASP A 107 3.73 1.08 6.64
N MET A 108 2.53 1.47 7.03
CA MET A 108 2.25 2.17 8.30
C MET A 108 1.44 1.30 9.27
N CYS A 109 1.37 -0.01 9.04
CA CYS A 109 0.66 -0.91 9.93
C CYS A 109 1.39 -1.08 11.27
N GLN A 110 0.63 -1.07 12.37
CA GLN A 110 1.16 -1.27 13.71
C GLN A 110 1.76 -2.68 13.90
N ARG A 111 2.78 -2.76 14.76
CA ARG A 111 3.52 -3.99 15.09
C ARG A 111 3.77 -4.03 16.61
N PRO A 112 3.18 -4.97 17.36
CA PRO A 112 2.19 -5.96 16.92
C PRO A 112 0.94 -5.28 16.34
N GLY A 113 0.20 -6.02 15.51
CA GLY A 113 -1.06 -5.54 14.98
C GLY A 113 -2.10 -5.41 16.09
N VAL A 114 -2.85 -4.32 16.08
CA VAL A 114 -3.83 -4.00 17.13
C VAL A 114 -5.26 -4.11 16.60
N GLY A 115 -6.22 -4.33 17.49
CA GLY A 115 -7.65 -4.30 17.17
C GLY A 115 -8.20 -2.89 16.99
N ALA A 116 -9.45 -2.81 16.54
CA ALA A 116 -10.20 -1.56 16.58
C ALA A 116 -10.40 -1.09 18.04
N PRO A 117 -10.46 0.23 18.30
CA PRO A 117 -10.34 1.33 17.34
C PRO A 117 -8.89 1.79 17.08
N LEU A 118 -7.90 1.25 17.81
CA LEU A 118 -6.53 1.75 17.77
C LEU A 118 -5.85 1.58 16.40
N ASN A 119 -6.28 0.59 15.61
CA ASN A 119 -5.72 0.34 14.29
C ASN A 119 -6.18 1.33 13.21
N PHE A 120 -7.06 2.29 13.54
CA PHE A 120 -7.46 3.36 12.63
C PHE A 120 -6.35 4.41 12.41
N LEU A 121 -5.33 4.42 13.28
CA LEU A 121 -4.17 5.28 13.14
C LEU A 121 -2.94 4.47 12.70
N GLY A 122 -2.31 4.94 11.62
CA GLY A 122 -1.04 4.42 11.14
C GLY A 122 0.12 4.78 12.08
N TYR A 123 1.12 3.93 12.09
CA TYR A 123 2.37 4.13 12.83
C TYR A 123 3.56 3.61 12.04
N ILE A 124 4.61 4.42 11.98
CA ILE A 124 5.90 4.09 11.36
C ILE A 124 6.95 4.06 12.46
N SER A 125 7.56 2.89 12.67
CA SER A 125 8.67 2.72 13.61
C SER A 125 9.93 3.43 13.10
N LYS A 126 10.90 3.69 14.00
CA LYS A 126 12.20 4.25 13.59
C LYS A 126 12.94 3.37 12.59
N GLU A 127 12.77 2.06 12.68
CA GLU A 127 13.37 1.09 11.75
C GLU A 127 12.69 1.18 10.38
N GLU A 128 11.36 1.21 10.35
CA GLU A 128 10.60 1.33 9.10
C GLU A 128 10.89 2.67 8.42
N LEU A 129 11.02 3.76 9.19
CA LEU A 129 11.37 5.07 8.64
C LEU A 129 12.76 5.06 7.97
N LYS A 130 13.73 4.33 8.54
CA LYS A 130 15.05 4.13 7.90
C LYS A 130 14.93 3.30 6.61
N ASN A 131 14.09 2.26 6.61
CA ASN A 131 13.82 1.46 5.42
C ASN A 131 13.19 2.32 4.31
N ILE A 132 12.14 3.08 4.64
CA ILE A 132 11.48 4.02 3.72
C ILE A 132 12.48 5.03 3.17
N LYS A 133 13.34 5.61 4.03
CA LYS A 133 14.38 6.54 3.57
C LYS A 133 15.30 5.89 2.53
N LYS A 134 15.76 4.66 2.78
CA LYS A 134 16.60 3.91 1.83
C LYS A 134 15.88 3.67 0.50
N LEU A 135 14.63 3.20 0.55
CA LEU A 135 13.82 2.96 -0.66
C LEU A 135 13.61 4.25 -1.44
N SER A 136 13.26 5.34 -0.74
CA SER A 136 13.12 6.68 -1.31
C SER A 136 14.40 7.13 -2.02
N GLU A 137 15.56 7.02 -1.38
CA GLU A 137 16.86 7.39 -1.96
C GLU A 137 17.21 6.59 -3.22
N GLN A 138 16.87 5.29 -3.27
CA GLN A 138 17.09 4.43 -4.44
C GLN A 138 16.33 4.89 -5.69
N THR A 139 15.23 5.63 -5.52
CA THR A 139 14.38 6.10 -6.63
C THR A 139 14.71 7.52 -7.09
N ARG A 140 15.71 8.18 -6.51
CA ARG A 140 16.03 9.59 -6.85
C ARG A 140 16.45 9.81 -8.30
N ASN A 141 17.01 8.78 -8.93
CA ASN A 141 17.44 8.84 -10.32
C ASN A 141 16.35 8.38 -11.30
N SER A 142 15.18 7.98 -10.79
CA SER A 142 14.06 7.58 -11.65
C SER A 142 13.43 8.81 -12.29
N ASN A 143 12.95 8.69 -13.53
CA ASN A 143 12.24 9.78 -14.21
C ASN A 143 11.00 10.22 -13.42
N THR A 144 10.34 9.28 -12.72
CA THR A 144 9.18 9.57 -11.88
C THR A 144 9.14 8.61 -10.69
N THR A 145 8.83 9.15 -9.51
CA THR A 145 8.57 8.36 -8.30
C THR A 145 7.14 8.58 -7.80
N ILE A 146 6.43 7.48 -7.59
CA ILE A 146 5.08 7.43 -7.05
C ILE A 146 5.15 6.70 -5.72
N PHE A 147 4.64 7.32 -4.67
CA PHE A 147 4.48 6.68 -3.37
C PHE A 147 3.05 6.17 -3.23
N PHE A 148 2.87 5.07 -2.52
CA PHE A 148 1.54 4.59 -2.15
C PHE A 148 1.54 3.93 -0.78
N GLY A 149 0.44 4.03 -0.05
CA GLY A 149 0.33 3.49 1.30
C GLY A 149 -1.12 3.49 1.77
N HIS A 150 -1.46 2.62 2.70
CA HIS A 150 -2.87 2.44 3.07
C HIS A 150 -3.49 3.69 3.73
N TYR A 151 -2.79 4.29 4.69
CA TYR A 151 -3.32 5.39 5.51
C TYR A 151 -3.05 6.75 4.85
N PRO A 152 -4.02 7.67 4.85
CA PRO A 152 -3.70 9.08 4.61
C PRO A 152 -2.71 9.58 5.68
N LEU A 153 -1.86 10.54 5.32
CA LEU A 153 -0.84 11.08 6.24
C LEU A 153 -1.46 11.76 7.47
N SER A 154 -2.66 12.32 7.31
CA SER A 154 -3.46 12.91 8.40
C SER A 154 -3.95 11.88 9.43
N PHE A 155 -3.94 10.59 9.10
CA PHE A 155 -4.30 9.47 9.98
C PHE A 155 -3.08 8.68 10.46
N THR A 156 -1.90 9.30 10.51
CA THR A 156 -0.64 8.65 10.91
C THR A 156 0.06 9.43 12.02
N TYR A 157 0.55 8.74 13.07
CA TYR A 157 1.22 9.36 14.22
C TYR A 157 2.74 9.62 14.00
N SER A 158 3.24 9.42 12.79
CA SER A 158 4.67 9.48 12.47
C SER A 158 5.02 10.73 11.68
N LYS A 159 5.88 11.57 12.27
CA LYS A 159 6.40 12.78 11.63
C LYS A 159 7.53 12.43 10.65
N GLY A 160 7.65 13.24 9.59
CA GLY A 160 8.81 13.23 8.69
C GLY A 160 8.73 12.23 7.54
N VAL A 161 7.67 11.41 7.43
CA VAL A 161 7.50 10.54 6.26
C VAL A 161 7.23 11.34 4.98
N ASN A 162 6.51 12.46 5.08
CA ASN A 162 6.26 13.37 3.96
C ASN A 162 7.58 13.89 3.35
N GLU A 163 8.55 14.27 4.19
CA GLU A 163 9.88 14.73 3.74
C GLU A 163 10.64 13.65 2.96
N LEU A 164 10.44 12.37 3.31
CA LEU A 164 11.05 11.26 2.57
C LEU A 164 10.39 11.04 1.20
N MET A 165 9.20 11.58 0.99
CA MET A 165 8.43 11.43 -0.24
C MET A 165 8.47 12.66 -1.13
N ARG A 166 9.08 13.77 -0.68
CA ARG A 166 9.02 15.09 -1.32
C ARG A 166 9.50 15.16 -2.78
N HIS A 167 10.35 14.23 -3.22
CA HIS A 167 10.80 14.17 -4.63
C HIS A 167 9.84 13.37 -5.53
N GLY A 168 8.86 12.69 -4.94
CA GLY A 168 7.80 12.00 -5.65
C GLY A 168 6.78 12.98 -6.20
N ILE A 169 6.06 12.54 -7.22
CA ILE A 169 5.01 13.34 -7.84
C ILE A 169 3.67 13.23 -7.09
N VAL A 170 3.43 12.08 -6.44
CA VAL A 170 2.17 11.78 -5.75
C VAL A 170 2.36 10.71 -4.67
N TYR A 171 1.57 10.81 -3.60
CA TYR A 171 1.29 9.77 -2.62
C TYR A 171 -0.17 9.32 -2.75
N LEU A 172 -0.38 8.07 -3.18
CA LEU A 172 -1.70 7.46 -3.32
C LEU A 172 -2.06 6.68 -2.05
N ASN A 173 -3.23 6.93 -1.49
CA ASN A 173 -3.69 6.23 -0.29
C ASN A 173 -5.17 5.82 -0.33
N GLY A 174 -5.64 5.16 0.73
CA GLY A 174 -7.01 4.67 0.85
C GLY A 174 -7.51 4.76 2.30
N HIS A 175 -7.90 3.62 2.87
CA HIS A 175 -8.40 3.47 4.26
C HIS A 175 -9.78 4.04 4.55
N LEU A 176 -10.19 5.14 3.90
CA LEU A 176 -11.46 5.81 4.23
C LEU A 176 -12.67 5.30 3.43
N HIS A 177 -12.47 4.49 2.38
CA HIS A 177 -13.53 3.84 1.58
C HIS A 177 -14.64 4.81 1.11
N SER A 178 -14.29 6.08 0.83
CA SER A 178 -15.22 7.18 0.50
C SER A 178 -16.05 7.76 1.66
N SER A 179 -15.69 7.50 2.92
CA SER A 179 -16.33 8.13 4.09
C SER A 179 -16.16 9.66 4.07
N VAL A 180 -15.10 10.13 3.41
CA VAL A 180 -14.87 11.53 3.06
C VAL A 180 -14.64 11.59 1.55
N LYS A 181 -15.40 12.42 0.83
CA LYS A 181 -15.27 12.55 -0.63
C LYS A 181 -14.21 13.57 -0.98
N ASN A 182 -13.52 13.34 -2.11
CA ASN A 182 -12.54 14.26 -2.70
C ASN A 182 -11.43 14.65 -1.72
N LEU A 183 -10.89 13.68 -0.98
CA LEU A 183 -9.81 13.94 -0.05
C LEU A 183 -8.47 13.98 -0.80
N TYR A 184 -8.03 15.18 -1.14
CA TYR A 184 -6.72 15.44 -1.73
C TYR A 184 -6.06 16.63 -1.04
N ALA A 185 -4.74 16.63 -1.01
CA ALA A 185 -3.94 17.73 -0.49
C ALA A 185 -2.69 17.93 -1.35
N ARG A 186 -2.21 19.17 -1.44
CA ARG A 186 -0.87 19.45 -1.95
C ARG A 186 -0.04 19.95 -0.78
N HIS A 187 0.99 19.19 -0.43
CA HIS A 187 1.92 19.52 0.64
C HIS A 187 2.76 20.74 0.26
N SER A 188 3.30 21.43 1.27
CA SER A 188 4.12 22.64 1.06
C SER A 188 5.39 22.40 0.25
N ASP A 189 5.87 21.15 0.23
CA ASP A 189 7.01 20.69 -0.58
C ASP A 189 6.64 20.32 -2.03
N GLY A 190 5.35 20.37 -2.37
CA GLY A 190 4.82 20.10 -3.70
C GLY A 190 4.29 18.69 -3.93
N LEU A 191 4.44 17.77 -2.97
CA LEU A 191 3.88 16.41 -3.06
C LEU A 191 2.35 16.47 -3.13
N LEU A 192 1.77 15.81 -4.12
CA LEU A 192 0.31 15.61 -4.20
C LEU A 192 -0.07 14.38 -3.37
N GLU A 193 -1.07 14.49 -2.51
CA GLU A 193 -1.65 13.38 -1.75
C GLU A 193 -3.08 13.15 -2.21
N LEU A 194 -3.42 11.91 -2.58
CA LEU A 194 -4.73 11.52 -3.10
C LEU A 194 -5.24 10.30 -2.33
N GLU A 195 -6.35 10.45 -1.61
CA GLU A 195 -7.12 9.30 -1.13
C GLU A 195 -8.01 8.79 -2.27
N LEU A 196 -7.93 7.50 -2.55
CA LEU A 196 -8.63 6.85 -3.63
C LEU A 196 -9.82 6.08 -3.09
N GLU A 197 -10.99 6.36 -3.67
CA GLU A 197 -12.23 5.66 -3.34
C GLU A 197 -12.19 4.18 -3.75
N ASP A 198 -13.04 3.36 -3.10
CA ASP A 198 -13.17 1.93 -3.41
C ASP A 198 -13.44 1.69 -4.89
N TRP A 199 -12.51 1.00 -5.56
CA TRP A 199 -12.66 0.61 -6.97
C TRP A 199 -13.95 -0.21 -7.20
N LYS A 200 -14.32 -1.06 -6.23
CA LYS A 200 -15.56 -1.86 -6.25
C LYS A 200 -16.82 -1.02 -6.50
N ARG A 201 -16.84 0.22 -6.01
CA ARG A 201 -18.00 1.13 -6.10
C ARG A 201 -17.91 2.13 -7.25
N ASN A 202 -16.69 2.37 -7.77
CA ASN A 202 -16.41 3.49 -8.68
C ASN A 202 -15.84 3.10 -10.05
N ARG A 203 -15.92 1.82 -10.45
CA ARG A 203 -15.69 1.41 -11.85
C ARG A 203 -16.80 2.01 -12.74
N ARG A 204 -16.49 3.02 -13.53
CA ARG A 204 -17.36 3.56 -14.58
C ARG A 204 -16.74 3.32 -15.94
#